data_AF-A0A7S1VAA3-F1
#
_entry.id   AF-A0A7S1VAA3-F1
#
_cell.length_a   1.000
_cell.length_b   1.000
_cell.length_c   1.000
_cell.angle_alpha   90.00
_cell.angle_beta   90.00
_cell.angle_gamma   90.00
#
_symmetry.space_group_name_H-M   'P 1'
#
loop_
_entity.id
_entity.type
_entity.pdbx_description
1 polymer ?
#
loop_
_entity_poly.entity_id
_entity_poly.type
_entity_poly.pdbx_seq_one_letter_code
_entity_poly.pdbx_strand_id
1 'polypeptide(L)'
;VGGGAASSAAAAAATEVRRKRRRNTKPLVPACCSLSSCVIGAATAAARDAAVPRLLTRIILTGGGSSLVGVTPYLEAELCNNPSLPVNTVHILGKGGVGAAVSWRGGREATELASVWQCAVSRREWKGGQGTRLLRERSSFRWR
;
A
#
# COMPACT_ATOMS: atom_id res chain seq x y z
N VAL A 1 53.59 -2.32 -12.64
CA VAL A 1 52.59 -1.92 -11.63
C VAL A 1 51.30 -1.56 -12.36
N GLY A 2 50.40 -2.50 -12.55
CA GLY A 2 49.16 -2.31 -13.32
C GLY A 2 48.08 -3.25 -12.81
N GLY A 3 47.22 -2.74 -11.93
CA GLY A 3 46.21 -3.55 -11.24
C GLY A 3 45.03 -2.75 -10.68
N GLY A 4 44.75 -1.55 -11.21
CA GLY A 4 43.74 -0.64 -10.65
C GLY A 4 42.38 -0.64 -11.35
N ALA A 5 42.27 -1.15 -12.58
CA ALA A 5 41.05 -0.97 -13.39
C ALA A 5 40.01 -2.09 -13.22
N ALA A 6 40.43 -3.30 -12.86
CA ALA A 6 39.54 -4.46 -12.77
C ALA A 6 38.63 -4.45 -11.51
N SER A 7 39.04 -3.77 -10.43
CA SER A 7 38.28 -3.78 -9.17
C SER A 7 37.09 -2.80 -9.16
N SER A 8 37.14 -1.71 -9.95
CA SER A 8 36.05 -0.72 -9.97
C SER A 8 34.84 -1.18 -10.80
N ALA A 9 35.07 -1.94 -11.87
CA ALA A 9 34.02 -2.50 -12.71
C ALA A 9 33.21 -3.59 -11.98
N ALA A 10 33.87 -4.44 -11.19
CA ALA A 10 33.23 -5.46 -10.38
C ALA A 10 32.39 -4.84 -9.24
N ALA A 11 32.90 -3.77 -8.62
CA ALA A 11 32.18 -3.03 -7.59
C ALA A 11 30.92 -2.35 -8.15
N ALA A 12 30.99 -1.74 -9.34
CA ALA A 12 29.87 -1.11 -10.02
C ALA A 12 28.80 -2.13 -10.48
N ALA A 13 29.23 -3.30 -10.98
CA ALA A 13 28.32 -4.39 -11.34
C ALA A 13 27.60 -4.96 -10.10
N ALA A 14 28.30 -5.09 -8.97
CA ALA A 14 27.70 -5.54 -7.71
C ALA A 14 26.66 -4.54 -7.16
N THR A 15 26.89 -3.23 -7.28
CA THR A 15 25.89 -2.20 -6.92
C THR A 15 24.70 -2.18 -7.87
N GLU A 16 24.91 -2.43 -9.17
CA GLU A 16 23.83 -2.51 -10.17
C GLU A 16 22.93 -3.74 -9.95
N VAL A 17 23.53 -4.91 -9.65
CA VAL A 17 22.79 -6.14 -9.28
C VAL A 17 22.02 -5.94 -7.96
N ARG A 18 22.62 -5.27 -6.97
CA ARG A 18 21.95 -4.92 -5.70
C ARG A 18 20.82 -3.92 -5.90
N ARG A 19 20.94 -2.99 -6.86
CA ARG A 19 19.86 -2.05 -7.27
C ARG A 19 18.73 -2.75 -8.04
N LYS A 20 19.04 -3.72 -8.90
CA LYS A 20 18.02 -4.52 -9.62
C LYS A 20 17.22 -5.41 -8.68
N ARG A 21 17.85 -6.05 -7.69
CA ARG A 21 17.14 -6.88 -6.68
C ARG A 21 16.16 -6.08 -5.81
N ARG A 22 16.43 -4.78 -5.57
CA ARG A 22 15.52 -3.91 -4.81
C ARG A 22 14.27 -3.48 -5.57
N ARG A 23 14.17 -3.70 -6.89
CA ARG A 23 13.05 -3.20 -7.69
C ARG A 23 11.87 -4.15 -7.83
N ASN A 24 11.96 -5.40 -7.36
CA ASN A 24 10.89 -6.38 -7.60
C ASN A 24 10.60 -7.31 -6.42
N THR A 25 10.76 -6.85 -5.18
CA THR A 25 10.13 -7.50 -4.04
C THR A 25 8.73 -6.91 -3.88
N LYS A 26 7.80 -7.33 -4.75
CA LYS A 26 6.39 -7.28 -4.31
C LYS A 26 6.34 -8.18 -3.07
N PRO A 27 5.93 -7.69 -1.89
CA PRO A 27 5.74 -8.58 -0.76
C PRO A 27 4.70 -9.61 -1.20
N LEU A 28 5.17 -10.82 -1.48
CA LEU A 28 4.32 -11.97 -1.68
C LEU A 28 3.78 -12.30 -0.31
N VAL A 29 2.63 -11.71 0.00
CA VAL A 29 1.83 -12.11 1.14
C VAL A 29 1.50 -13.59 0.91
N PRO A 30 1.96 -14.52 1.77
CA PRO A 30 1.64 -15.93 1.60
C PRO A 30 0.13 -16.10 1.59
N ALA A 31 -0.40 -16.94 0.70
CA ALA A 31 -1.85 -17.12 0.49
C ALA A 31 -2.62 -17.59 1.75
N CYS A 32 -1.92 -17.89 2.84
CA CYS A 32 -2.46 -18.42 4.09
C CYS A 32 -2.10 -17.58 5.33
N CYS A 33 -1.71 -16.30 5.22
CA CYS A 33 -1.44 -15.48 6.42
C CYS A 33 -2.73 -15.12 7.18
N SER A 34 -2.64 -15.08 8.51
CA SER A 34 -3.71 -14.49 9.33
C SER A 34 -3.86 -13.00 9.00
N LEU A 35 -5.09 -12.47 9.10
CA LEU A 35 -5.35 -11.05 8.85
C LEU A 35 -4.42 -10.13 9.68
N SER A 36 -4.17 -10.48 10.94
CA SER A 36 -3.22 -9.80 11.83
C SER A 36 -1.81 -9.76 11.25
N SER A 37 -1.29 -10.90 10.78
CA SER A 37 0.03 -11.00 10.13
C SER A 37 0.10 -10.17 8.85
N CYS A 38 -0.96 -10.18 8.04
CA CYS A 38 -0.99 -9.42 6.81
C CYS A 38 -1.05 -7.90 7.08
N VAL A 39 -1.78 -7.45 8.12
CA VAL A 39 -1.81 -6.04 8.57
C VAL A 39 -0.43 -5.57 9.05
N ILE A 40 0.25 -6.38 9.87
CA ILE A 40 1.61 -6.08 10.35
C ILE A 40 2.57 -6.00 9.16
N GLY A 41 2.55 -7.00 8.28
CA GLY A 41 3.40 -7.01 7.09
C GLY A 41 3.18 -5.79 6.19
N ALA A 42 1.93 -5.37 6.01
CA ALA A 42 1.58 -4.18 5.25
C ALA A 42 2.07 -2.89 5.94
N ALA A 43 1.90 -2.76 7.25
CA ALA A 43 2.38 -1.60 8.01
C ALA A 43 3.91 -1.49 7.97
N THR A 44 4.62 -2.60 8.16
CA THR A 44 6.09 -2.67 8.07
C THR A 44 6.60 -2.37 6.66
N ALA A 45 5.90 -2.82 5.62
CA ALA A 45 6.28 -2.51 4.24
C ALA A 45 5.99 -1.06 3.83
N ALA A 46 4.94 -0.45 4.39
CA ALA A 46 4.52 0.92 4.07
C ALA A 46 5.30 1.98 4.85
N ALA A 47 5.66 1.68 6.10
CA ALA A 47 6.46 2.56 6.94
C ALA A 47 7.95 2.43 6.61
N ARG A 48 8.70 3.53 6.81
CA ARG A 48 10.09 3.38 7.28
C ARG A 48 9.97 2.99 8.75
N ASP A 49 10.66 1.94 9.21
CA ASP A 49 10.50 1.22 10.50
C ASP A 49 9.89 2.03 11.68
N ALA A 50 10.34 3.27 11.91
CA ALA A 50 9.83 4.15 12.96
C ALA A 50 8.35 4.59 12.85
N ALA A 51 7.70 4.44 11.69
CA ALA A 51 6.31 4.85 11.47
C ALA A 51 5.29 3.73 11.65
N VAL A 52 5.73 2.47 11.85
CA VAL A 52 4.83 1.32 12.03
C VAL A 52 3.83 1.53 13.17
N PRO A 53 4.24 1.98 14.37
CA PRO A 53 3.30 2.21 15.47
C PRO A 53 2.20 3.21 15.10
N ARG A 54 2.55 4.28 14.39
CA ARG A 54 1.59 5.31 13.96
C ARG A 54 0.59 4.82 12.93
N LEU A 55 0.96 3.87 12.09
CA LEU A 55 0.03 3.26 11.14
C LEU A 55 -0.96 2.33 11.84
N LEU A 56 -0.51 1.65 12.90
CA LEU A 56 -1.33 0.71 13.66
C LEU A 56 -2.30 1.39 14.63
N THR A 57 -2.06 2.64 15.04
CA THR A 57 -3.02 3.40 15.84
C THR A 57 -4.23 3.91 15.05
N ARG A 58 -4.26 3.78 13.72
CA ARG A 58 -5.37 4.26 12.88
C ARG A 58 -5.64 3.31 11.72
N ILE A 59 -6.20 2.15 12.06
CA ILE A 59 -6.63 1.17 11.06
C ILE A 59 -8.09 1.45 10.72
N ILE A 60 -8.43 1.47 9.43
CA ILE A 60 -9.81 1.57 8.97
C ILE A 60 -10.22 0.23 8.37
N LEU A 61 -11.22 -0.42 8.97
CA LEU A 61 -11.77 -1.65 8.44
C LEU A 61 -12.94 -1.32 7.51
N THR A 62 -12.87 -1.77 6.26
CA THR A 62 -13.88 -1.51 5.22
C THR A 62 -14.25 -2.80 4.48
N GLY A 63 -15.29 -2.75 3.64
CA GLY A 63 -15.82 -3.90 2.91
C GLY A 63 -16.91 -4.67 3.65
N GLY A 64 -17.60 -5.60 2.98
CA GLY A 64 -18.73 -6.34 3.54
C GLY A 64 -18.37 -7.14 4.81
N GLY A 65 -17.22 -7.82 4.81
CA GLY A 65 -16.73 -8.60 5.95
C GLY A 65 -16.42 -7.79 7.21
N SER A 66 -16.28 -6.46 7.10
CA SER A 66 -16.09 -5.58 8.26
C SER A 66 -17.34 -5.44 9.15
N SER A 67 -18.50 -5.87 8.66
CA SER A 67 -19.77 -5.79 9.40
C SER A 67 -20.01 -7.00 10.31
N LEU A 68 -19.10 -7.98 10.32
CA LEU A 68 -19.20 -9.15 11.18
C LEU A 68 -19.06 -8.73 12.65
N VAL A 69 -20.00 -9.15 13.48
CA VAL A 69 -19.98 -8.87 14.91
C VAL A 69 -18.70 -9.46 15.53
N GLY A 70 -17.98 -8.66 16.30
CA GLY A 70 -16.76 -9.09 16.98
C GLY A 70 -15.48 -9.01 16.14
N VAL A 71 -15.54 -8.72 14.83
CA VAL A 71 -14.32 -8.67 14.00
C VAL A 71 -13.35 -7.56 14.44
N THR A 72 -13.86 -6.39 14.77
CA THR A 72 -13.09 -5.23 15.25
C THR A 72 -12.39 -5.54 16.59
N PRO A 73 -13.10 -5.90 17.67
CA PRO A 73 -12.45 -6.19 18.94
C PRO A 73 -11.54 -7.43 18.87
N TYR A 74 -11.87 -8.43 18.06
CA TYR A 74 -10.99 -9.58 17.82
C TYR A 74 -9.65 -9.14 17.21
N LEU A 75 -9.68 -8.33 16.14
CA LEU A 75 -8.48 -7.88 15.46
C LEU A 75 -7.66 -6.90 16.31
N GLU A 76 -8.32 -6.03 17.10
CA GLU A 76 -7.65 -5.18 18.09
C GLU A 76 -6.88 -6.01 19.12
N ALA A 77 -7.53 -7.03 19.70
CA ALA A 77 -6.89 -7.91 20.67
C ALA A 77 -5.71 -8.69 20.07
N GLU A 78 -5.88 -9.26 18.88
CA GLU A 78 -4.81 -9.96 18.15
C GLU A 78 -3.59 -9.08 17.88
N LEU A 79 -3.80 -7.82 17.48
CA LEU A 79 -2.71 -6.89 17.19
C LEU A 79 -2.04 -6.37 18.47
N CYS A 80 -2.81 -6.05 19.52
CA CYS A 80 -2.27 -5.60 20.81
C CYS A 80 -1.47 -6.71 21.53
N ASN A 81 -1.89 -7.97 21.40
CA ASN A 81 -1.20 -9.11 22.00
C ASN A 81 0.01 -9.59 21.18
N ASN A 82 0.30 -8.96 20.05
CA ASN A 82 1.40 -9.39 19.20
C ASN A 82 2.76 -8.91 19.76
N PRO A 83 3.68 -9.82 20.13
CA PRO A 83 4.94 -9.45 20.76
C PRO A 83 5.91 -8.72 19.80
N SER A 84 5.66 -8.77 18.49
CA SER A 84 6.48 -8.09 17.48
C SER A 84 6.13 -6.60 17.31
N LEU A 85 5.08 -6.11 17.98
CA LEU A 85 4.61 -4.74 17.85
C LEU A 85 4.87 -3.95 19.15
N PRO A 86 5.60 -2.81 19.10
CA PRO A 86 5.74 -1.92 20.24
C PRO A 86 4.51 -1.01 20.36
N VAL A 87 3.31 -1.59 20.30
CA VAL A 87 2.04 -0.84 20.25
C VAL A 87 1.10 -1.35 21.33
N ASN A 88 0.94 -0.57 22.38
CA ASN A 88 0.01 -0.88 23.47
C ASN A 88 -1.44 -0.52 23.12
N THR A 89 -1.67 0.21 22.03
CA THR A 89 -3.00 0.67 21.65
C THR A 89 -3.18 0.64 20.15
N VAL A 90 -4.07 -0.23 19.68
CA VAL A 90 -4.54 -0.29 18.31
C VAL A 90 -5.95 0.27 18.30
N HIS A 91 -6.23 1.21 17.39
CA HIS A 91 -7.59 1.70 17.19
C HIS A 91 -8.05 1.33 15.80
N ILE A 92 -9.06 0.47 15.74
CA ILE A 92 -9.71 0.10 14.50
C ILE A 92 -11.00 0.90 14.39
N LEU A 93 -11.00 1.84 13.45
CA LEU A 93 -12.16 2.64 13.11
C LEU A 93 -13.15 1.78 12.31
N GLY A 94 -14.02 1.07 13.01
CA GLY A 94 -15.19 0.41 12.43
C GLY A 94 -16.29 1.44 12.17
N LYS A 95 -16.58 1.75 10.89
CA LYS A 95 -17.77 2.55 10.56
C LYS A 95 -19.00 1.65 10.65
N GLY A 96 -19.65 1.63 11.82
CA GLY A 96 -20.82 0.81 12.15
C GLY A 96 -21.81 0.64 10.99
N GLY A 97 -21.77 -0.51 10.31
CA GLY A 97 -22.64 -0.85 9.18
C GLY A 97 -22.37 -0.13 7.85
N VAL A 98 -21.50 0.90 7.80
CA VAL A 98 -21.19 1.65 6.58
C VAL A 98 -19.91 1.15 5.89
N GLY A 99 -19.14 0.28 6.55
CA GLY A 99 -17.86 -0.27 6.05
C GLY A 99 -17.92 -0.74 4.59
N ALA A 100 -19.02 -1.37 4.17
CA ALA A 100 -19.24 -1.84 2.79
C ALA A 100 -19.37 -0.71 1.75
N ALA A 101 -19.89 0.46 2.15
CA ALA A 101 -20.14 1.59 1.26
C ALA A 101 -19.07 2.69 1.35
N VAL A 102 -18.10 2.59 2.27
CA VAL A 102 -17.07 3.64 2.49
C VAL A 102 -16.32 3.97 1.19
N SER A 103 -15.86 2.96 0.46
CA SER A 103 -15.09 3.17 -0.77
C SER A 103 -15.95 3.81 -1.87
N TRP A 104 -17.23 3.44 -1.97
CA TRP A 104 -18.17 4.05 -2.91
C TRP A 104 -18.45 5.51 -2.58
N ARG A 105 -18.68 5.82 -1.30
CA ARG A 105 -18.90 7.21 -0.84
C ARG A 105 -17.67 8.07 -1.07
N GLY A 106 -16.48 7.56 -0.75
CA GLY A 106 -15.22 8.24 -1.02
C GLY A 106 -15.02 8.50 -2.52
N GLY A 107 -15.42 7.56 -3.38
CA GLY A 107 -15.41 7.75 -4.84
C GLY A 107 -16.33 8.88 -5.30
N ARG A 108 -17.55 8.97 -4.73
CA ARG A 108 -18.47 10.07 -4.99
C ARG A 108 -17.88 11.41 -4.54
N GLU A 109 -17.45 11.51 -3.29
CA GLU A 109 -16.85 12.72 -2.72
C GLU A 109 -15.61 13.15 -3.52
N ALA A 110 -14.81 12.21 -4.01
CA ALA A 110 -13.67 12.52 -4.86
C ALA A 110 -14.05 13.24 -6.16
N THR A 111 -15.25 13.03 -6.72
CA THR A 111 -15.69 13.73 -7.95
C THR A 111 -15.88 15.24 -7.75
N GLU A 112 -16.01 15.69 -6.50
CA GLU A 112 -16.12 17.11 -6.16
C GLU A 112 -14.74 17.78 -6.09
N LEU A 113 -13.66 17.01 -6.05
CA LEU A 113 -12.29 17.53 -6.02
C LEU A 113 -11.86 17.96 -7.42
N ALA A 114 -11.43 19.21 -7.56
CA ALA A 114 -10.91 19.76 -8.82
C ALA A 114 -9.74 18.94 -9.40
N SER A 115 -8.91 18.35 -8.54
CA SER A 115 -7.79 17.49 -8.94
C SER A 115 -8.23 16.21 -9.66
N VAL A 116 -9.41 15.68 -9.35
CA VAL A 116 -9.92 14.45 -10.02
C VAL A 116 -10.30 14.72 -11.47
N TRP A 117 -10.78 15.93 -11.78
CA TRP A 117 -11.08 16.32 -13.15
C TRP A 117 -9.82 16.45 -14.02
N GLN A 118 -8.66 16.75 -13.42
CA GLN A 118 -7.38 16.71 -14.13
C GLN A 118 -7.00 15.28 -14.55
N CYS A 119 -7.49 14.27 -13.84
CA CYS A 119 -7.31 12.86 -14.16
C CYS A 119 -8.34 12.33 -15.18
N ALA A 120 -9.39 13.08 -15.52
CA ALA A 120 -10.51 12.60 -16.32
C ALA A 120 -10.13 12.37 -17.79
N VAL A 121 -10.19 11.11 -18.26
CA VAL A 121 -9.86 10.76 -19.64
C VAL A 121 -11.13 10.70 -20.48
N SER A 122 -11.17 11.49 -21.56
CA SER A 122 -12.28 11.45 -22.51
C SER A 122 -12.16 10.27 -23.48
N ARG A 123 -13.30 9.88 -24.08
CA ARG A 123 -13.35 8.83 -25.11
C ARG A 123 -12.48 9.16 -26.32
N ARG A 124 -12.38 10.44 -26.71
CA ARG A 124 -11.60 10.89 -27.86
C ARG A 124 -10.10 10.73 -27.62
N GLU A 125 -9.63 11.14 -26.44
CA GLU A 125 -8.22 10.97 -26.04
C GLU A 125 -7.85 9.49 -25.97
N TRP A 126 -8.70 8.66 -25.36
CA TRP A 126 -8.46 7.23 -25.27
C TRP A 126 -8.35 6.56 -26.65
N LYS A 127 -9.30 6.86 -27.55
CA LYS A 127 -9.33 6.28 -28.91
C LYS A 127 -8.31 6.89 -29.87
N GLY A 128 -7.83 8.11 -29.62
CA GLY A 128 -6.87 8.83 -30.46
C GLY A 128 -5.43 8.30 -30.43
N GLY A 129 -5.23 7.04 -30.01
CA GLY A 129 -3.92 6.38 -29.99
C GLY A 129 -3.12 6.55 -28.70
N GLN A 130 -3.61 7.32 -27.71
CA GLN A 130 -2.89 7.47 -26.44
C GLN A 130 -3.18 6.30 -25.48
N GLY A 131 -4.42 5.81 -25.42
CA GLY A 131 -4.79 4.60 -24.66
C GLY A 131 -4.17 4.54 -23.25
N THR A 132 -3.41 3.48 -22.96
CA THR A 132 -2.78 3.25 -21.65
C THR A 132 -1.71 4.27 -21.28
N ARG A 133 -1.17 5.04 -22.24
CA ARG A 133 -0.23 6.15 -21.97
C ARG A 133 -0.87 7.21 -21.06
N LEU A 134 -2.16 7.48 -21.26
CA LEU A 134 -2.91 8.43 -20.44
C LEU A 134 -2.96 8.04 -18.96
N LEU A 135 -2.97 6.74 -18.66
CA LEU A 135 -2.93 6.27 -17.27
C LEU A 135 -1.60 6.59 -16.60
N ARG A 136 -0.49 6.61 -17.36
CA ARG A 136 0.83 6.99 -16.83
C ARG A 136 0.96 8.50 -16.62
N GLU A 137 0.32 9.29 -17.47
CA GLU A 137 0.44 10.75 -17.46
C GLU A 137 -0.56 11.43 -16.51
N ARG A 138 -1.77 10.89 -16.37
CA ARG A 138 -2.89 11.58 -15.69
C ARG A 138 -3.46 10.86 -14.47
N SER A 139 -3.02 9.64 -14.16
CA SER A 139 -3.51 8.95 -12.96
C SER A 139 -3.09 9.68 -11.68
N SER A 140 -3.99 9.73 -10.69
CA SER A 140 -3.70 10.26 -9.36
C SER A 140 -2.71 9.40 -8.56
N PHE A 141 -2.39 8.22 -9.08
CA PHE A 141 -1.37 7.32 -8.56
C PHE A 141 -0.44 6.86 -9.69
N ARG A 142 0.78 6.45 -9.31
CA ARG A 142 1.79 6.01 -10.28
C ARG A 142 1.38 4.70 -10.95
N TRP A 143 0.94 4.78 -12.20
CA TRP A 143 0.72 3.63 -13.06
C TRP A 143 2.06 3.00 -13.46
N ARG A 144 2.18 1.66 -13.37
CA ARG A 144 3.40 0.92 -13.74
C ARG A 144 3.10 0.00 -14.92
#